data_AF-A0A3C1RV34-F1
#
_entry.id   AF-A0A3C1RV34-F1
#
_cell.length_a   1.000
_cell.length_b   1.000
_cell.length_c   1.000
_cell.angle_alpha   90.00
_cell.angle_beta   90.00
_cell.angle_gamma   90.00
#
_symmetry.space_group_name_H-M   'P 1'
#
loop_
_entity.id
_entity.type
_entity.pdbx_description
1 polymer ?
#
loop_
_entity_poly.entity_id
_entity_poly.type
_entity_poly.pdbx_seq_one_letter_code
_entity_poly.pdbx_strand_id
1 'polypeptide(L)'
;MKPILWLGASQRNSKFSVQGFTLIELLVVIIIIGILSVIATSSFLKFINRAKETEAINILNYLEKLEKNYIHENQVLAPSLTALEYNGKTETENYYIKFLSDNTILHGAIHIAESKKNELNSYIQIIYLKNNTITTCKVVPILNPNPVLLLMQAMMNPKQFCP
;
A
#
# COMPACT_ATOMS: atom_id res chain seq x y z
N MET A 1 -8.58 -35.86 81.67
CA MET A 1 -7.91 -34.98 80.68
C MET A 1 -8.74 -35.04 79.39
N LYS A 2 -9.07 -33.87 78.80
CA LYS A 2 -10.23 -33.55 77.92
C LYS A 2 -10.39 -34.41 76.64
N PRO A 3 -11.62 -34.66 76.14
CA PRO A 3 -11.83 -35.09 74.77
C PRO A 3 -11.74 -33.88 73.81
N ILE A 4 -11.06 -34.09 72.68
CA ILE A 4 -10.96 -33.12 71.58
C ILE A 4 -12.24 -33.21 70.75
N LEU A 5 -13.11 -32.23 70.93
CA LEU A 5 -14.30 -32.02 70.12
C LEU A 5 -13.87 -31.37 68.79
N TRP A 6 -13.74 -32.16 67.73
CA TRP A 6 -13.54 -31.63 66.38
C TRP A 6 -14.89 -31.15 65.84
N LEU A 7 -15.10 -29.83 65.84
CA LEU A 7 -16.22 -29.19 65.15
C LEU A 7 -16.02 -29.34 63.64
N GLY A 8 -16.84 -30.17 63.01
CA GLY A 8 -16.90 -30.28 61.56
C GLY A 8 -17.30 -28.94 60.93
N ALA A 9 -16.34 -28.30 60.24
CA ALA A 9 -16.63 -27.15 59.39
C ALA A 9 -17.42 -27.64 58.16
N SER A 10 -18.71 -27.29 58.10
CA SER A 10 -19.56 -27.49 56.93
C SER A 10 -19.05 -26.62 55.78
N GLN A 11 -18.36 -27.23 54.82
CA GLN A 11 -18.03 -26.57 53.55
C GLN A 11 -19.31 -26.38 52.75
N ARG A 12 -19.84 -25.16 52.81
CA ARG A 12 -20.93 -24.69 51.95
C ARG A 12 -20.41 -24.62 50.51
N ASN A 13 -20.70 -25.65 49.71
CA ASN A 13 -20.54 -25.58 48.25
C ASN A 13 -21.41 -24.45 47.71
N SER A 14 -20.79 -23.33 47.32
CA SER A 14 -21.46 -22.30 46.53
C SER A 14 -21.72 -22.88 45.15
N LYS A 15 -22.97 -23.30 44.90
CA LYS A 15 -23.43 -23.60 43.55
C LYS A 15 -23.32 -22.30 42.73
N PHE A 16 -22.30 -22.19 41.90
CA PHE A 16 -22.29 -21.19 40.83
C PHE A 16 -23.48 -21.55 39.92
N SER A 17 -24.54 -20.74 39.97
CA SER A 17 -25.64 -20.85 39.04
C SER A 17 -25.11 -20.46 37.66
N VAL A 18 -24.95 -21.46 36.79
CA VAL A 18 -24.70 -21.21 35.37
C VAL A 18 -25.99 -20.63 34.80
N GLN A 19 -26.06 -19.31 34.73
CA GLN A 19 -27.17 -18.59 34.16
C GLN A 19 -27.06 -18.70 32.64
N GLY A 20 -28.03 -19.35 32.00
CA GLY A 20 -28.07 -19.50 30.55
C GLY A 20 -28.51 -18.19 29.87
N PHE A 21 -27.94 -17.89 28.70
CA PHE A 21 -28.40 -16.80 27.83
C PHE A 21 -29.75 -17.14 27.21
N THR A 22 -30.59 -16.13 26.99
CA THR A 22 -31.85 -16.31 26.27
C THR A 22 -31.62 -16.36 24.77
N LEU A 23 -32.46 -17.11 24.04
CA LEU A 23 -32.36 -17.21 22.58
C LEU A 23 -32.61 -15.85 21.90
N ILE A 24 -33.45 -15.01 22.51
CA ILE A 24 -33.73 -13.66 22.01
C ILE A 24 -32.55 -12.70 22.17
N GLU A 25 -31.79 -12.79 23.27
CA GLU A 25 -30.56 -11.99 23.45
C GLU A 25 -29.54 -12.33 22.37
N LEU A 26 -29.36 -13.62 22.08
CA LEU A 26 -28.44 -14.05 21.03
C LEU A 26 -28.94 -13.65 19.63
N LEU A 27 -30.25 -13.70 19.39
CA LEU A 27 -30.87 -13.31 18.13
C LEU A 27 -30.67 -11.81 17.83
N VAL A 28 -30.87 -10.93 18.82
CA VAL A 28 -30.66 -9.49 18.62
C VAL A 28 -29.19 -9.19 18.34
N VAL A 29 -28.25 -9.88 19.01
CA VAL A 29 -26.81 -9.70 18.78
C VAL A 29 -26.40 -10.07 17.36
N ILE A 30 -26.84 -11.21 16.83
CA ILE A 30 -26.50 -11.60 15.44
C ILE A 30 -27.10 -10.65 14.41
N ILE A 31 -28.28 -10.08 14.68
CA ILE A 31 -28.90 -9.06 13.80
C ILE A 31 -28.05 -7.80 13.78
N ILE A 32 -27.63 -7.32 14.96
CA ILE A 32 -26.78 -6.11 15.06
C ILE A 32 -25.43 -6.34 14.36
N ILE A 33 -24.76 -7.46 14.61
CA ILE A 33 -23.48 -7.81 13.94
C ILE A 33 -23.67 -7.93 12.42
N GLY A 34 -24.78 -8.52 11.97
CA GLY A 34 -25.10 -8.64 10.55
C GLY A 34 -25.21 -7.28 9.85
N ILE A 35 -25.93 -6.33 10.45
CA ILE A 35 -26.08 -4.97 9.90
C ILE A 35 -24.71 -4.26 9.84
N LEU A 36 -23.92 -4.34 10.92
CA LEU A 36 -22.61 -3.71 10.98
C LEU A 36 -21.62 -4.31 9.96
N SER A 37 -21.67 -5.63 9.75
CA SER A 37 -20.76 -6.34 8.83
C SER A 37 -20.92 -5.89 7.38
N VAL A 38 -22.16 -5.68 6.91
CA VAL A 38 -22.43 -5.24 5.53
C VAL A 38 -21.85 -3.83 5.28
N ILE A 39 -22.02 -2.92 6.23
CA ILE A 39 -21.51 -1.54 6.12
C ILE A 39 -19.97 -1.54 6.10
N ALA A 40 -19.35 -2.30 7.01
CA ALA A 40 -17.89 -2.35 7.17
C ALA A 40 -17.16 -3.02 5.99
N THR A 41 -17.78 -3.96 5.28
CA THR A 41 -17.12 -4.72 4.20
C THR A 41 -16.64 -3.82 3.06
N SER A 42 -17.44 -2.82 2.67
CA SER A 42 -17.10 -1.92 1.55
C SER A 42 -15.88 -1.02 1.83
N SER A 43 -15.71 -0.57 3.07
CA SER A 43 -14.55 0.22 3.49
C SER A 43 -13.32 -0.66 3.69
N PHE A 44 -13.50 -1.89 4.18
CA PHE A 44 -12.43 -2.86 4.35
C PHE A 44 -11.72 -3.20 3.03
N LEU A 45 -12.46 -3.40 1.94
CA LEU A 45 -11.88 -3.64 0.62
C LEU A 45 -11.00 -2.47 0.14
N LYS A 46 -11.41 -1.22 0.40
CA LYS A 46 -10.60 -0.05 0.07
C LYS A 46 -9.30 -0.03 0.87
N PHE A 47 -9.32 -0.43 2.15
CA PHE A 47 -8.10 -0.52 2.94
C PHE A 47 -7.12 -1.58 2.40
N ILE A 48 -7.63 -2.74 1.97
CA ILE A 48 -6.80 -3.76 1.32
C ILE A 48 -6.16 -3.20 0.05
N ASN A 49 -6.94 -2.49 -0.78
CA ASN A 49 -6.41 -1.91 -2.02
C ASN A 49 -5.36 -0.85 -1.74
N ARG A 50 -5.58 0.04 -0.76
CA ARG A 50 -4.55 1.01 -0.33
C ARG A 50 -3.29 0.33 0.18
N ALA A 51 -3.42 -0.78 0.91
CA ALA A 51 -2.27 -1.57 1.37
C ALA A 51 -1.53 -2.27 0.21
N LYS A 52 -2.19 -2.58 -0.90
CA LYS A 52 -1.54 -3.06 -2.13
C LYS A 52 -0.91 -1.90 -2.92
N GLU A 53 -1.51 -0.72 -2.92
CA GLU A 53 -0.96 0.47 -3.59
C GLU A 53 0.33 0.98 -2.94
N THR A 54 0.55 0.75 -1.64
CA THR A 54 1.83 1.06 -1.01
C THR A 54 2.99 0.25 -1.60
N GLU A 55 2.72 -0.94 -2.16
CA GLU A 55 3.71 -1.73 -2.89
C GLU A 55 4.30 -0.94 -4.06
N ALA A 56 3.44 -0.37 -4.91
CA ALA A 56 3.85 0.44 -6.06
C ALA A 56 4.65 1.68 -5.61
N ILE A 57 4.15 2.39 -4.60
CA ILE A 57 4.82 3.58 -4.07
C ILE A 57 6.21 3.23 -3.53
N ASN A 58 6.35 2.12 -2.82
CA ASN A 58 7.63 1.66 -2.28
C ASN A 58 8.62 1.28 -3.39
N ILE A 59 8.15 0.60 -4.44
CA ILE A 59 8.99 0.23 -5.58
C ILE A 59 9.47 1.49 -6.31
N LEU A 60 8.58 2.45 -6.57
CA LEU A 60 8.94 3.71 -7.22
C LEU A 60 9.95 4.49 -6.39
N ASN A 61 9.70 4.69 -5.09
CA ASN A 61 10.65 5.37 -4.19
C ASN A 61 12.02 4.67 -4.14
N TYR A 62 12.06 3.33 -4.25
CA TYR A 62 13.31 2.61 -4.34
C TYR A 62 14.03 2.88 -5.66
N LEU A 63 13.33 2.87 -6.80
CA LEU A 63 13.89 3.25 -8.10
C LEU A 63 14.40 4.69 -8.13
N GLU A 64 13.68 5.63 -7.49
CA GLU A 64 14.12 7.02 -7.35
C GLU A 64 15.47 7.11 -6.64
N LYS A 65 15.65 6.34 -5.57
CA LYS A 65 16.92 6.32 -4.83
C LYS A 65 18.06 5.76 -5.69
N LEU A 66 17.81 4.71 -6.46
CA LEU A 66 18.80 4.15 -7.38
C LEU A 66 19.17 5.16 -8.47
N GLU A 67 18.17 5.81 -9.07
CA GLU A 67 18.38 6.84 -10.09
C GLU A 67 19.20 8.02 -9.55
N LYS A 68 18.88 8.49 -8.34
CA LYS A 68 19.66 9.56 -7.68
C LYS A 68 21.12 9.18 -7.48
N ASN A 69 21.39 7.94 -7.05
CA ASN A 69 22.76 7.46 -6.90
C ASN A 69 23.47 7.38 -8.24
N TYR A 70 22.81 6.82 -9.27
CA TYR A 70 23.38 6.71 -10.61
C TYR A 70 23.72 8.08 -11.21
N ILE A 71 22.82 9.05 -11.07
CA ILE A 71 23.05 10.43 -11.50
C ILE A 71 24.21 11.06 -10.72
N HIS A 72 24.34 10.77 -9.42
CA HIS A 72 25.45 11.30 -8.63
C HIS A 72 26.81 10.82 -9.14
N GLU A 73 26.88 9.56 -9.59
CA GLU A 73 28.11 8.95 -10.09
C GLU A 73 28.43 9.33 -11.54
N ASN A 74 27.41 9.36 -12.41
CA ASN A 74 27.59 9.47 -13.86
C ASN A 74 27.20 10.85 -14.43
N GLN A 75 26.56 11.71 -13.63
CA GLN A 75 26.01 13.02 -14.04
C GLN A 75 24.96 12.96 -15.15
N VAL A 76 24.46 11.77 -15.48
CA VAL A 76 23.42 11.50 -16.50
C VAL A 76 22.36 10.57 -15.92
N LEU A 77 21.16 10.57 -16.49
CA LEU A 77 20.11 9.62 -16.10
C LEU A 77 20.44 8.22 -16.63
N ALA A 78 20.01 7.20 -15.90
CA ALA A 78 20.21 5.82 -16.30
C ALA A 78 19.44 5.53 -17.60
N PRO A 79 20.03 4.83 -18.58
CA PRO A 79 19.34 4.48 -19.82
C PRO A 79 18.39 3.29 -19.67
N SER A 80 18.52 2.49 -18.59
CA SER A 80 17.69 1.29 -18.37
C SER A 80 17.69 0.86 -16.90
N LEU A 81 16.73 0.00 -16.53
CA LEU A 81 16.67 -0.65 -15.21
C LEU A 81 17.92 -1.48 -14.91
N THR A 82 18.55 -2.06 -15.93
CA THR A 82 19.80 -2.82 -15.77
C THR A 82 20.96 -1.91 -15.38
N ALA A 83 21.02 -0.70 -15.94
CA ALA A 83 22.04 0.29 -15.57
C ALA A 83 21.86 0.81 -14.14
N LEU A 84 20.65 0.75 -13.60
CA LEU A 84 20.36 1.03 -12.19
C LEU A 84 20.70 -0.11 -11.23
N GLU A 85 21.15 -1.25 -11.76
CA GLU A 85 21.37 -2.47 -10.98
C GLU A 85 20.14 -2.86 -10.14
N TYR A 86 18.95 -2.62 -10.71
CA TYR A 86 17.70 -2.90 -10.02
C TYR A 86 17.52 -4.42 -9.85
N ASN A 87 17.66 -4.88 -8.61
CA ASN A 87 17.51 -6.30 -8.24
C ASN A 87 16.08 -6.68 -7.83
N GLY A 88 15.12 -5.76 -7.95
CA GLY A 88 13.72 -6.06 -7.70
C GLY A 88 13.05 -6.75 -8.88
N LYS A 89 11.82 -7.22 -8.68
CA LYS A 89 11.04 -7.82 -9.75
C LYS A 89 10.45 -6.73 -10.64
N THR A 90 10.64 -6.83 -11.95
CA THR A 90 9.97 -5.97 -12.95
C THR A 90 8.46 -6.25 -13.04
N GLU A 91 8.03 -7.39 -12.50
CA GLU A 91 6.64 -7.78 -12.42
C GLU A 91 6.34 -8.36 -11.05
N THR A 92 5.34 -7.78 -10.38
CA THR A 92 4.81 -8.32 -9.13
C THR A 92 3.44 -8.92 -9.36
N GLU A 93 2.78 -9.37 -8.29
CA GLU A 93 1.40 -9.86 -8.38
C GLU A 93 0.43 -8.76 -8.82
N ASN A 94 0.70 -7.51 -8.42
CA ASN A 94 -0.21 -6.39 -8.60
C ASN A 94 0.26 -5.38 -9.66
N TYR A 95 1.56 -5.31 -9.98
CA TYR A 95 2.10 -4.26 -10.85
C TYR A 95 3.09 -4.77 -11.93
N TYR A 96 3.09 -4.10 -13.08
CA TYR A 96 4.18 -4.09 -14.06
C TYR A 96 5.01 -2.82 -13.87
N ILE A 97 6.33 -2.97 -13.81
CA ILE A 97 7.26 -1.85 -13.65
C ILE A 97 7.82 -1.49 -15.03
N LYS A 98 7.59 -0.25 -15.45
CA LYS A 98 8.09 0.31 -16.71
C LYS A 98 9.03 1.47 -16.41
N PHE A 99 10.07 1.57 -17.22
CA PHE A 99 11.12 2.58 -17.10
C PHE A 99 11.35 3.22 -18.46
N LEU A 100 11.39 4.54 -18.49
CA LEU A 100 11.65 5.35 -19.68
C LEU A 100 12.60 6.47 -19.28
N SER A 101 13.66 6.70 -20.05
CA SER A 101 14.63 7.75 -19.78
C SER A 101 15.08 8.39 -21.08
N ASP A 102 15.21 9.70 -21.08
CA ASP A 102 15.77 10.48 -22.17
C ASP A 102 16.75 11.53 -21.64
N ASN A 103 18.01 11.36 -22.02
CA ASN A 103 19.10 12.27 -21.69
C ASN A 103 19.30 13.40 -22.72
N THR A 104 18.56 13.41 -23.84
CA THR A 104 18.84 14.29 -24.97
C THR A 104 17.93 15.52 -25.02
N ILE A 105 16.62 15.32 -25.06
CA ILE A 105 15.65 16.41 -25.24
C ILE A 105 14.99 16.71 -23.89
N LEU A 106 14.52 15.68 -23.19
CA LEU A 106 13.74 15.82 -21.97
C LEU A 106 14.61 15.93 -20.71
N HIS A 107 15.84 15.44 -20.74
CA HIS A 107 16.72 15.34 -19.56
C HIS A 107 15.98 14.77 -18.35
N GLY A 108 15.20 13.70 -18.56
CA GLY A 108 14.32 13.15 -17.55
C GLY A 108 14.02 11.66 -17.70
N ALA A 109 13.68 11.05 -16.58
CA ALA A 109 13.28 9.67 -16.44
C ALA A 109 11.89 9.58 -15.83
N ILE A 110 11.14 8.59 -16.30
CA ILE A 110 9.80 8.28 -15.87
C ILE A 110 9.78 6.82 -15.44
N HIS A 111 9.42 6.59 -14.17
CA HIS A 111 9.18 5.28 -13.61
C HIS A 111 7.67 5.10 -13.46
N ILE A 112 7.14 3.99 -13.95
CA ILE A 112 5.69 3.71 -13.92
C ILE A 112 5.48 2.36 -13.25
N ALA A 113 4.60 2.34 -12.26
CA ALA A 113 4.03 1.13 -11.70
C ALA A 113 2.60 1.00 -12.24
N GLU A 114 2.45 0.21 -13.31
CA GLU A 114 1.16 -0.04 -13.95
C GLU A 114 0.43 -1.18 -13.24
N SER A 115 -0.79 -0.93 -12.80
CA SER A 115 -1.61 -1.93 -12.15
C SER A 115 -2.04 -3.03 -13.11
N LYS A 116 -1.95 -4.29 -12.64
CA LYS A 116 -2.51 -5.47 -13.32
C LYS A 116 -4.01 -5.65 -13.06
N LYS A 117 -4.54 -5.01 -12.01
CA LYS A 117 -5.90 -5.19 -11.50
C LYS A 117 -6.70 -3.90 -11.60
N ASN A 118 -7.95 -3.97 -12.05
CA ASN A 118 -8.78 -2.79 -12.27
C ASN A 118 -9.13 -2.06 -10.96
N GLU A 119 -9.06 -2.71 -9.79
CA GLU A 119 -9.39 -2.07 -8.51
C GLU A 119 -8.24 -1.28 -7.88
N LEU A 120 -7.03 -1.33 -8.47
CA LEU A 120 -5.84 -0.63 -8.00
C LEU A 120 -5.47 0.50 -8.95
N ASN A 121 -5.05 1.63 -8.39
CA ASN A 121 -4.52 2.73 -9.19
C ASN A 121 -3.12 2.41 -9.70
N SER A 122 -2.79 2.91 -10.88
CA SER A 122 -1.41 2.91 -11.36
C SER A 122 -0.68 4.15 -10.84
N TYR A 123 0.64 4.12 -10.79
CA TYR A 123 1.44 5.23 -10.25
C TYR A 123 2.57 5.61 -11.19
N ILE A 124 2.90 6.89 -11.20
CA ILE A 124 4.01 7.45 -11.95
C ILE A 124 4.93 8.22 -11.00
N GLN A 125 6.22 8.17 -11.32
CA GLN A 125 7.25 9.01 -10.75
C GLN A 125 8.10 9.61 -11.85
N ILE A 126 8.38 10.90 -11.73
CA ILE A 126 9.13 11.67 -12.71
C ILE A 126 10.36 12.27 -12.03
N ILE A 127 11.49 12.14 -12.71
CA ILE A 127 12.79 12.66 -12.29
C ILE A 127 13.35 13.43 -13.47
N TYR A 128 13.84 14.65 -13.24
CA TYR A 128 14.51 15.41 -14.29
C TYR A 128 15.74 16.13 -13.77
N LEU A 129 16.69 16.32 -14.67
CA LEU A 129 17.93 17.05 -14.46
C LEU A 129 17.78 18.45 -15.01
N LYS A 130 17.91 19.45 -14.13
CA LYS A 130 17.92 20.86 -14.52
C LYS A 130 19.20 21.50 -14.01
N ASN A 131 20.07 21.96 -14.90
CA ASN A 131 21.34 22.64 -14.56
C ASN A 131 22.17 21.82 -13.53
N ASN A 132 22.36 20.52 -13.76
CA ASN A 132 23.03 19.58 -12.83
C ASN A 132 22.36 19.39 -11.46
N THR A 133 21.15 19.91 -11.25
CA THR A 133 20.37 19.65 -10.03
C THR A 133 19.27 18.62 -10.31
N ILE A 134 19.17 17.61 -9.44
CA ILE A 134 18.17 16.55 -9.53
C ILE A 134 16.87 17.09 -8.94
N THR A 135 15.80 17.11 -9.73
CA THR A 135 14.46 17.39 -9.24
C THR A 135 13.61 16.15 -9.37
N THR A 136 13.01 15.73 -8.26
CA THR A 136 12.16 14.54 -8.19
C THR A 136 10.75 14.94 -7.78
N CYS A 137 9.78 14.48 -8.55
CA CYS A 137 8.38 14.73 -8.28
C CYS A 137 7.84 13.67 -7.34
N LYS A 138 6.84 14.05 -6.53
CA LYS A 138 6.14 13.09 -5.68
C LYS A 138 5.47 12.04 -6.55
N VAL A 139 5.37 10.81 -6.04
CA VAL A 139 4.63 9.74 -6.70
C VAL A 139 3.15 10.11 -6.77
N VAL A 140 2.56 10.09 -7.98
CA VAL A 140 1.17 10.51 -8.24
C VAL A 140 0.37 9.32 -8.79
N PRO A 141 -0.87 9.09 -8.30
CA PRO A 141 -1.77 8.09 -8.89
C PRO A 141 -2.29 8.55 -10.26
N ILE A 142 -2.40 7.62 -11.19
CA ILE A 142 -2.92 7.81 -12.55
C ILE A 142 -4.13 6.91 -12.78
N LEU A 143 -5.18 7.49 -13.37
CA LEU A 143 -6.49 6.84 -13.56
C LEU A 143 -6.52 5.88 -14.75
N ASN A 144 -5.63 6.07 -15.72
CA ASN A 144 -5.55 5.23 -16.91
C ASN A 144 -4.07 4.93 -17.21
N PRO A 145 -3.65 3.67 -17.15
CA PRO A 145 -2.26 3.30 -17.42
C PRO A 145 -1.90 3.28 -18.91
N ASN A 146 -2.78 3.74 -19.82
CA ASN A 146 -2.45 3.79 -21.24
C ASN A 146 -1.22 4.71 -21.48
N PRO A 147 -0.07 4.16 -21.92
CA PRO A 147 1.19 4.89 -21.98
C PRO A 147 1.17 6.03 -23.01
N VAL A 148 0.39 5.90 -24.09
CA VAL A 148 0.28 6.94 -25.14
C VAL A 148 -0.50 8.15 -24.63
N LEU A 149 -1.62 7.91 -23.95
CA LEU A 149 -2.44 8.96 -23.38
C LEU A 149 -1.70 9.69 -22.23
N LEU A 150 -0.95 8.93 -21.44
CA LEU A 150 -0.16 9.46 -20.33
C LEU A 150 0.96 10.38 -20.80
N LEU A 151 1.68 9.99 -21.87
CA LEU A 151 2.70 10.85 -22.50
C LEU A 151 2.10 12.17 -22.98
N MET A 152 0.93 12.14 -23.64
CA MET A 152 0.25 13.36 -24.08
C MET A 152 -0.18 14.24 -22.89
N GLN A 153 -0.71 13.65 -21.82
CA GLN A 153 -1.13 14.41 -20.63
C GLN A 153 0.05 14.99 -19.83
N ALA A 154 1.13 14.22 -19.67
CA ALA A 154 2.34 14.67 -18.99
C ALA A 154 3.02 15.83 -19.74
N MET A 155 3.01 15.80 -21.08
CA MET A 155 3.54 16.90 -21.91
C MET A 155 2.63 18.14 -21.88
N MET A 156 1.31 17.97 -21.80
CA MET A 156 0.36 19.09 -21.80
C MET A 156 0.24 19.80 -20.44
N ASN A 157 0.41 19.09 -19.32
CA ASN A 157 0.31 19.68 -17.98
C ASN A 157 1.35 19.13 -17.00
N PRO A 158 2.64 19.47 -17.17
CA PRO A 158 3.72 18.92 -16.34
C PRO A 158 3.58 19.29 -14.85
N LYS A 159 2.94 20.43 -14.53
CA LYS A 159 2.70 20.88 -13.15
C LYS A 159 1.76 19.97 -12.36
N GLN A 160 0.90 19.21 -13.02
CA GLN A 160 -0.01 18.27 -12.36
C GLN A 160 0.72 17.00 -11.87
N PHE A 161 1.80 16.63 -12.55
CA PHE A 161 2.62 15.47 -12.22
C PHE A 161 3.84 15.85 -11.36
N CYS A 162 4.21 17.13 -11.38
CA CYS A 162 5.28 17.75 -10.62
C CYS A 162 4.79 19.08 -10.02
N PRO A 163 4.03 19.03 -8.91
CA PRO A 163 3.61 20.24 -8.19
C PRO A 163 4.77 20.96 -7.50
#